data_AF-A0A3N0B836-F1
#
_entry.id   AF-A0A3N0B836-F1
#
_cell.length_a   1.000
_cell.length_b   1.000
_cell.length_c   1.000
_cell.angle_alpha   90.00
_cell.angle_beta   90.00
_cell.angle_gamma   90.00
#
_symmetry.space_group_name_H-M   'P 1'
#
loop_
_entity.id
_entity.type
_entity.pdbx_description
1 polymer ?
#
loop_
_entity_poly.entity_id
_entity_poly.type
_entity_poly.pdbx_seq_one_letter_code
_entity_poly.pdbx_strand_id
1 'polypeptide(L)'
;MLQTQLDDKNSEQGLATLVTRIFQCENSLLKRHVETEASIFFETLLTDHDGRFEDVEAAIVWLLNLLSENEDLVMQYIDRLDCVLIENIVPIESSRFVDKLFERESVISSSSNILNYYRKAGDKISASLAHHIDSFPIPRDLNSKKAVDLLGVRCGFLASAIKCSSISDVKISELVDVYGARFNAFSIQDLNEYRIEILIEAGSIPVNNDNLLFMREHYPETVLSFVEKDIESYAEIVLSGEQVDEEGNSLFSEDEILEIFEKPEITSDLKITLLEGFNGSVRMNESYPEELNIAIVEDYFDEEDLVRLSEFCSSASDRFRSVLAAKVVERRETIFANETELSTDLLKLSLSLLAGSRAAAVQLIAWQFDTNGRIISRGDVRSVFVAADLSEYTKLIDGPRSKILRTENDMKLLAYLRRRGFCGTIKEEVDAEGRILVSSLGYKRQNNRLV
;
A
#
# COMPACT_ATOMS: atom_id res chain seq x y z
N MET A 1 41.46 -59.25 -23.60
CA MET A 1 40.05 -59.49 -24.01
C MET A 1 39.26 -58.19 -24.09
N LEU A 2 39.43 -57.25 -23.13
CA LEU A 2 38.95 -55.86 -23.24
C LEU A 2 39.61 -55.08 -24.40
N GLN A 3 40.93 -55.23 -24.61
CA GLN A 3 41.64 -54.59 -25.73
C GLN A 3 41.04 -54.93 -27.11
N THR A 4 40.56 -56.16 -27.28
CA THR A 4 40.19 -56.72 -28.59
C THR A 4 38.77 -56.35 -29.03
N GLN A 5 37.97 -55.73 -28.16
CA GLN A 5 36.67 -55.14 -28.50
C GLN A 5 36.70 -53.60 -28.60
N LEU A 6 37.84 -52.98 -28.27
CA LEU A 6 38.06 -51.53 -28.32
C LEU A 6 38.79 -51.06 -29.59
N ASP A 7 39.24 -51.99 -30.43
CA ASP A 7 39.94 -51.69 -31.69
C ASP A 7 38.95 -51.42 -32.83
N ASP A 8 38.32 -50.24 -32.84
CA ASP A 8 38.22 -49.46 -34.09
C ASP A 8 37.74 -48.00 -33.84
N LYS A 9 38.61 -47.07 -34.24
CA LYS A 9 38.51 -45.59 -34.33
C LYS A 9 38.55 -44.77 -33.00
N ASN A 10 39.70 -44.10 -32.85
CA ASN A 10 40.10 -43.08 -31.85
C ASN A 10 40.10 -43.56 -30.39
N SER A 11 41.26 -44.02 -29.89
CA SER A 11 41.45 -44.51 -28.51
C SER A 11 40.96 -43.54 -27.44
N GLU A 12 41.13 -42.23 -27.62
CA GLU A 12 40.66 -41.21 -26.66
C GLU A 12 39.12 -41.07 -26.65
N GLN A 13 38.47 -41.09 -27.82
CA GLN A 13 37.01 -40.95 -27.92
C GLN A 13 36.27 -42.23 -27.49
N GLY A 14 36.96 -43.38 -27.59
CA GLY A 14 36.49 -44.64 -27.02
C GLY A 14 36.45 -44.64 -25.49
N LEU A 15 37.43 -44.00 -24.85
CA LEU A 15 37.50 -43.89 -23.39
C LEU A 15 36.53 -42.84 -22.83
N ALA A 16 36.33 -41.73 -23.53
CA ALA A 16 35.40 -40.67 -23.14
C ALA A 16 33.94 -41.14 -22.99
N THR A 17 33.54 -42.22 -23.67
CA THR A 17 32.18 -42.79 -23.64
C THR A 17 32.14 -44.24 -23.12
N LEU A 18 33.22 -44.69 -22.46
CA LEU A 18 33.38 -46.10 -22.11
C LEU A 18 32.34 -46.58 -21.10
N VAL A 19 31.94 -45.73 -20.14
CA VAL A 19 30.92 -46.06 -19.14
C VAL A 19 29.59 -46.32 -19.84
N THR A 20 29.24 -45.49 -20.82
CA THR A 20 28.06 -45.67 -21.66
C THR A 20 28.08 -46.98 -22.42
N ARG A 21 29.22 -47.33 -23.04
CA ARG A 21 29.36 -48.59 -23.80
C ARG A 21 29.18 -49.81 -22.89
N ILE A 22 29.76 -49.78 -21.69
CA ILE A 22 29.61 -50.86 -20.70
C ILE A 22 28.17 -50.96 -20.21
N PHE A 23 27.54 -49.82 -19.91
CA PHE A 23 26.15 -49.76 -19.49
C PHE A 23 25.22 -50.43 -20.51
N GLN A 24 25.43 -50.16 -21.81
CA GLN A 24 24.65 -50.70 -22.93
C GLN A 24 24.89 -52.20 -23.22
N CYS A 25 25.96 -52.79 -22.70
CA CYS A 25 26.26 -54.22 -22.85
C CYS A 25 25.44 -55.08 -21.87
N GLU A 26 24.11 -54.98 -21.97
CA GLU A 26 23.16 -55.71 -21.13
C GLU A 26 23.40 -57.22 -21.16
N ASN A 27 23.37 -57.87 -19.99
CA ASN A 27 23.60 -59.31 -19.80
C ASN A 27 24.96 -59.85 -20.28
N SER A 28 25.94 -58.98 -20.54
CA SER A 28 27.29 -59.41 -20.90
C SER A 28 28.11 -59.85 -19.68
N LEU A 29 29.05 -60.78 -19.90
CA LEU A 29 30.09 -61.09 -18.90
C LEU A 29 30.94 -59.87 -18.55
N LEU A 30 31.10 -58.95 -19.51
CA LEU A 30 31.87 -57.72 -19.34
C LEU A 30 31.23 -56.81 -18.29
N LYS A 31 29.94 -56.49 -18.43
CA LYS A 31 29.22 -55.64 -17.48
C LYS A 31 29.22 -56.24 -16.07
N ARG A 32 28.97 -57.55 -15.95
CA ARG A 32 29.04 -58.25 -14.64
C ARG A 32 30.42 -58.19 -14.00
N HIS A 33 31.48 -58.29 -14.80
CA HIS A 33 32.84 -58.20 -14.28
C HIS A 33 33.14 -56.78 -13.78
N VAL A 34 32.74 -55.76 -14.53
CA VAL A 34 32.85 -54.35 -14.11
C VAL A 34 32.02 -54.09 -12.85
N GLU A 35 30.82 -54.64 -12.74
CA GLU A 35 29.99 -54.50 -11.53
C GLU A 35 30.61 -55.17 -10.30
N THR A 36 31.38 -56.26 -10.49
CA THR A 36 32.05 -56.97 -9.38
C THR A 36 33.31 -56.24 -8.93
N GLU A 37 34.08 -55.68 -9.87
CA GLU A 37 35.39 -55.05 -9.63
C GLU A 37 35.36 -53.55 -9.99
N ALA A 38 34.26 -52.87 -9.62
CA ALA A 38 33.97 -51.52 -10.10
C ALA A 38 35.09 -50.53 -9.75
N SER A 39 35.55 -50.50 -8.50
CA SER A 39 36.61 -49.57 -8.06
C SER A 39 37.88 -49.69 -8.91
N ILE A 40 38.33 -50.92 -9.18
CA ILE A 40 39.56 -51.18 -9.96
C ILE A 40 39.37 -50.71 -11.41
N PHE A 41 38.23 -51.06 -12.01
CA PHE A 41 37.91 -50.65 -13.37
C PHE A 41 37.90 -49.12 -13.50
N PHE A 42 37.24 -48.42 -12.59
CA PHE A 42 37.10 -46.96 -12.64
C PHE A 42 38.38 -46.21 -12.26
N GLU A 43 39.17 -46.72 -11.32
CA GLU A 43 40.50 -46.20 -11.02
C GLU A 43 41.41 -46.28 -12.26
N THR A 44 41.37 -47.41 -12.97
CA THR A 44 42.10 -47.58 -14.23
C THR A 44 41.60 -46.61 -15.29
N LEU A 45 40.28 -46.48 -15.47
CA LEU A 45 39.69 -45.56 -16.43
C LEU A 45 40.10 -44.10 -16.17
N LEU A 46 40.07 -43.65 -14.91
CA LEU A 46 40.47 -42.30 -14.53
C LEU A 46 41.98 -42.06 -14.66
N THR A 47 42.80 -43.11 -14.58
CA THR A 47 44.25 -43.05 -14.77
C THR A 47 44.63 -43.01 -16.25
N ASP A 48 43.92 -43.79 -17.07
CA ASP A 48 44.20 -43.94 -18.50
C ASP A 48 43.54 -42.83 -19.36
N HIS A 49 42.55 -42.11 -18.82
CA HIS A 49 41.84 -41.02 -19.50
C HIS A 49 41.89 -39.70 -18.72
N ASP A 50 42.78 -38.82 -19.15
CA ASP A 50 42.90 -37.45 -18.62
C ASP A 50 41.85 -36.47 -19.18
N GLY A 51 41.10 -36.89 -20.20
CA GLY A 51 40.12 -36.06 -20.91
C GLY A 51 38.78 -35.91 -20.17
N ARG A 52 37.82 -35.27 -20.84
CA ARG A 52 36.44 -35.18 -20.36
C ARG A 52 35.64 -36.43 -20.73
N PHE A 53 34.60 -36.74 -19.95
CA PHE A 53 33.68 -37.85 -20.19
C PHE A 53 32.39 -37.34 -20.85
N GLU A 54 31.99 -38.00 -21.94
CA GLU A 54 30.81 -37.68 -22.76
C GLU A 54 29.70 -38.72 -22.57
N ASP A 55 29.61 -39.30 -21.36
CA ASP A 55 28.69 -40.40 -21.07
C ASP A 55 27.23 -39.96 -21.01
N VAL A 56 26.31 -40.83 -21.41
CA VAL A 56 24.86 -40.55 -21.33
C VAL A 56 24.37 -40.61 -19.88
N GLU A 57 23.34 -39.82 -19.55
CA GLU A 57 22.77 -39.73 -18.19
C GLU A 57 22.53 -41.09 -17.53
N ALA A 58 21.90 -42.03 -18.24
CA ALA A 58 21.59 -43.35 -17.68
C ALA A 58 22.84 -44.12 -17.23
N ALA A 59 23.95 -43.99 -17.96
CA ALA A 59 25.22 -44.61 -17.63
C ALA A 59 25.92 -43.88 -16.47
N ILE A 60 25.84 -42.55 -16.44
CA ILE A 60 26.33 -41.73 -15.33
C ILE A 60 25.62 -42.14 -14.04
N VAL A 61 24.28 -42.12 -14.02
CA VAL A 61 23.46 -42.47 -12.84
C VAL A 61 23.76 -43.89 -12.36
N TRP A 62 23.85 -44.86 -13.28
CA TRP A 62 24.24 -46.23 -12.95
C TRP A 62 25.60 -46.29 -12.25
N LEU A 63 26.59 -45.57 -12.79
CA LEU A 63 27.93 -45.51 -12.23
C LEU A 63 27.93 -44.87 -10.83
N LEU A 64 27.28 -43.72 -10.66
CA LEU A 64 27.22 -43.01 -9.38
C LEU A 64 26.69 -43.92 -8.26
N ASN A 65 25.68 -44.74 -8.55
CA ASN A 65 25.13 -45.67 -7.58
C ASN A 65 26.03 -46.91 -7.37
N LEU A 66 26.62 -47.44 -8.45
CA LEU A 66 27.53 -48.59 -8.40
C LEU A 66 28.76 -48.31 -7.53
N LEU A 67 29.29 -47.08 -7.58
CA LEU A 67 30.43 -46.62 -6.80
C LEU A 67 30.04 -45.79 -5.58
N SER A 68 28.83 -45.98 -5.03
CA SER A 68 28.34 -45.21 -3.87
C SER A 68 29.27 -45.23 -2.66
N GLU A 69 30.02 -46.33 -2.46
CA GLU A 69 31.01 -46.47 -1.39
C GLU A 69 32.40 -45.88 -1.72
N ASN A 70 32.67 -45.50 -2.99
CA ASN A 70 33.96 -45.03 -3.47
C ASN A 70 33.90 -43.55 -3.87
N GLU A 71 33.61 -42.69 -2.90
CA GLU A 71 33.31 -41.27 -3.15
C GLU A 71 34.42 -40.53 -3.92
N ASP A 72 35.70 -40.76 -3.61
CA ASP A 72 36.81 -40.06 -4.25
C ASP A 72 36.92 -40.33 -5.76
N LEU A 73 36.61 -41.56 -6.19
CA LEU A 73 36.58 -41.91 -7.62
C LEU A 73 35.40 -41.24 -8.31
N VAL A 74 34.23 -41.25 -7.66
CA VAL A 74 33.03 -40.60 -8.19
C VAL A 74 33.21 -39.10 -8.33
N MET A 75 33.82 -38.44 -7.34
CA MET A 75 34.10 -37.00 -7.39
C MET A 75 35.02 -36.64 -8.56
N GLN A 76 36.09 -37.40 -8.76
CA GLN A 76 36.99 -37.21 -9.90
C GLN A 76 36.29 -37.40 -11.24
N TYR A 77 35.40 -38.41 -11.33
CA TYR A 77 34.61 -38.64 -12.52
C TYR A 77 33.65 -37.48 -12.81
N ILE A 78 32.88 -37.02 -11.81
CA ILE A 78 31.98 -35.86 -11.94
C ILE A 78 32.76 -34.61 -12.36
N ASP A 79 33.92 -34.37 -11.76
CA ASP A 79 34.80 -33.24 -12.11
C ASP A 79 35.31 -33.28 -13.55
N ARG A 80 35.25 -34.44 -14.22
CA ARG A 80 35.64 -34.62 -15.62
C ARG A 80 34.46 -34.81 -16.59
N LEU A 81 33.20 -34.79 -16.15
CA LEU A 81 32.05 -34.83 -17.08
C LEU A 81 32.06 -33.63 -18.05
N ASP A 82 31.73 -33.85 -19.32
CA ASP A 82 31.62 -32.83 -20.38
C ASP A 82 30.17 -32.42 -20.63
N CYS A 83 29.74 -31.27 -20.11
CA CYS A 83 28.48 -30.61 -20.48
C CYS A 83 27.19 -31.49 -20.48
N VAL A 84 27.21 -32.67 -19.87
CA VAL A 84 26.04 -33.56 -19.76
C VAL A 84 25.13 -32.98 -18.68
N LEU A 85 23.88 -32.70 -19.06
CA LEU A 85 22.87 -32.23 -18.12
C LEU A 85 22.04 -33.41 -17.63
N ILE A 86 22.07 -33.64 -16.32
CA ILE A 86 21.24 -34.65 -15.66
C ILE A 86 19.79 -34.15 -15.63
N GLU A 87 18.89 -34.88 -16.27
CA GLU A 87 17.46 -34.55 -16.34
C GLU A 87 16.73 -34.94 -15.05
N ASN A 88 17.13 -36.03 -14.40
CA ASN A 88 16.48 -36.55 -13.21
C ASN A 88 17.46 -37.01 -12.13
N ILE A 89 17.55 -36.24 -11.04
CA ILE A 89 18.43 -36.57 -9.91
C ILE A 89 17.86 -37.61 -8.94
N VAL A 90 16.57 -37.98 -9.05
CA VAL A 90 15.90 -38.86 -8.09
C VAL A 90 16.60 -40.22 -7.94
N PRO A 91 17.05 -40.90 -9.02
CA PRO A 91 17.69 -42.19 -8.90
C PRO A 91 19.09 -42.16 -8.28
N ILE A 92 19.73 -40.99 -8.15
CA ILE A 92 21.08 -40.88 -7.58
C ILE A 92 20.98 -40.98 -6.06
N GLU A 93 21.53 -42.02 -5.46
CA GLU A 93 21.31 -42.32 -4.03
C GLU A 93 22.02 -41.33 -3.11
N SER A 94 23.30 -41.07 -3.35
CA SER A 94 24.14 -40.19 -2.51
C SER A 94 23.79 -38.72 -2.70
N SER A 95 23.44 -38.03 -1.61
CA SER A 95 23.22 -36.57 -1.60
C SER A 95 24.49 -35.81 -1.96
N ARG A 96 25.66 -36.33 -1.56
CA ARG A 96 26.96 -35.69 -1.83
C ARG A 96 27.27 -35.62 -3.33
N PHE A 97 26.88 -36.64 -4.10
CA PHE A 97 27.04 -36.63 -5.56
C PHE A 97 26.06 -35.67 -6.22
N VAL A 98 24.82 -35.61 -5.71
CA VAL A 98 23.83 -34.63 -6.15
C VAL A 98 24.31 -33.19 -5.88
N ASP A 99 24.88 -32.91 -4.70
CA ASP A 99 25.49 -31.62 -4.36
C ASP A 99 26.58 -31.24 -5.35
N LYS A 100 27.51 -32.18 -5.63
CA LYS A 100 28.60 -31.97 -6.57
C LYS A 100 28.10 -31.68 -7.98
N LEU A 101 27.04 -32.35 -8.44
CA LEU A 101 26.44 -32.11 -9.75
C LEU A 101 25.80 -30.71 -9.85
N PHE A 102 25.19 -30.21 -8.77
CA PHE A 102 24.66 -28.85 -8.70
C PHE A 102 25.78 -27.79 -8.70
N GLU A 103 26.87 -28.01 -7.93
CA GLU A 103 28.06 -27.15 -7.93
C GLU A 103 28.71 -27.05 -9.31
N ARG A 104 28.67 -28.16 -10.05
CA ARG A 104 29.17 -28.29 -11.43
C ARG A 104 28.20 -27.79 -12.49
N GLU A 105 27.04 -27.27 -12.09
CA GLU A 105 25.96 -26.82 -12.99
C GLU A 105 25.55 -27.88 -14.03
N SER A 106 25.68 -29.16 -13.68
CA SER A 106 25.48 -30.31 -14.58
C SER A 106 24.09 -30.93 -14.43
N VAL A 107 23.12 -30.16 -13.92
CA VAL A 107 21.74 -30.59 -13.69
C VAL A 107 20.80 -29.63 -14.40
N ILE A 108 19.79 -30.15 -15.10
CA ILE A 108 18.75 -29.29 -15.68
C ILE A 108 17.99 -28.58 -14.56
N SER A 109 17.85 -27.25 -14.67
CA SER A 109 16.90 -26.47 -13.87
C SER A 109 15.47 -26.87 -14.25
N SER A 110 14.99 -27.93 -13.62
CA SER A 110 13.61 -28.41 -13.67
C SER A 110 13.02 -28.33 -12.27
N SER A 111 11.72 -28.06 -12.18
CA SER A 111 11.07 -27.98 -10.86
C SER A 111 11.12 -29.32 -10.12
N SER A 112 11.15 -30.45 -10.84
CA SER A 112 11.41 -31.76 -10.24
C SER A 112 12.79 -31.85 -9.61
N ASN A 113 13.86 -31.40 -10.27
CA ASN A 113 15.21 -31.45 -9.72
C ASN A 113 15.38 -30.48 -8.55
N ILE A 114 14.87 -29.25 -8.65
CA ILE A 114 14.92 -28.25 -7.57
C ILE A 114 14.25 -28.78 -6.29
N LEU A 115 13.01 -29.30 -6.41
CA LEU A 115 12.25 -29.77 -5.25
C LEU A 115 12.85 -31.06 -4.68
N ASN A 116 13.28 -32.00 -5.51
CA ASN A 116 13.92 -33.24 -5.03
C ASN A 116 15.28 -32.96 -4.38
N TYR A 117 16.04 -32.00 -4.89
CA TYR A 117 17.28 -31.56 -4.27
C TYR A 117 16.98 -30.99 -2.89
N TYR A 118 16.03 -30.05 -2.80
CA TYR A 118 15.63 -29.45 -1.52
C TYR A 118 15.26 -30.50 -0.48
N ARG A 119 14.52 -31.54 -0.87
CA ARG A 119 14.18 -32.68 -0.01
C ARG A 119 15.40 -33.50 0.41
N LYS A 120 16.31 -33.80 -0.52
CA LYS A 120 17.58 -34.51 -0.23
C LYS A 120 18.50 -33.70 0.68
N ALA A 121 18.45 -32.37 0.60
CA ALA A 121 19.17 -31.44 1.47
C ALA A 121 18.51 -31.23 2.84
N GLY A 122 17.49 -32.03 3.20
CA GLY A 122 16.83 -31.97 4.49
C GLY A 122 15.91 -30.75 4.65
N ASP A 123 15.18 -30.40 3.59
CA ASP A 123 14.23 -29.29 3.51
C ASP A 123 14.88 -27.93 3.84
N LYS A 124 16.10 -27.73 3.34
CA LYS A 124 16.86 -26.49 3.46
C LYS A 124 17.42 -26.06 2.10
N ILE A 125 17.50 -24.74 1.91
CA ILE A 125 18.21 -24.16 0.77
C ILE A 125 19.71 -24.19 1.09
N SER A 126 20.44 -25.11 0.47
CA SER A 126 21.91 -25.14 0.53
C SER A 126 22.53 -24.02 -0.32
N ALA A 127 23.83 -23.76 -0.15
CA ALA A 127 24.55 -22.82 -1.01
C ALA A 127 24.48 -23.22 -2.50
N SER A 128 24.61 -24.51 -2.80
CA SER A 128 24.55 -25.03 -4.17
C SER A 128 23.15 -24.88 -4.78
N LEU A 129 22.08 -25.11 -3.99
CA LEU A 129 20.72 -24.86 -4.46
C LEU A 129 20.43 -23.37 -4.63
N ALA A 130 20.86 -22.53 -3.70
CA ALA A 130 20.70 -21.08 -3.81
C ALA A 130 21.37 -20.55 -5.08
N HIS A 131 22.63 -20.92 -5.31
CA HIS A 131 23.36 -20.56 -6.53
C HIS A 131 22.65 -21.06 -7.80
N HIS A 132 22.14 -22.30 -7.79
CA HIS A 132 21.41 -22.84 -8.93
C HIS A 132 20.10 -22.09 -9.19
N ILE A 133 19.33 -21.78 -8.15
CA ILE A 133 18.11 -20.97 -8.29
C ILE A 133 18.45 -19.59 -8.84
N ASP A 134 19.53 -18.96 -8.36
CA ASP A 134 19.93 -17.60 -8.77
C ASP A 134 20.48 -17.55 -10.21
N SER A 135 21.19 -18.60 -10.63
CA SER A 135 21.90 -18.64 -11.92
C SER A 135 21.03 -19.07 -13.11
N PHE A 136 19.95 -19.81 -12.87
CA PHE A 136 19.13 -20.39 -13.94
C PHE A 136 17.71 -19.81 -13.99
N PRO A 137 17.02 -19.82 -15.14
CA PRO A 137 15.61 -19.45 -15.21
C PRO A 137 14.75 -20.30 -14.28
N ILE A 138 13.77 -19.67 -13.62
CA ILE A 138 12.80 -20.40 -12.78
C ILE A 138 11.89 -21.24 -13.69
N PRO A 139 11.77 -22.56 -13.46
CA PRO A 139 10.89 -23.40 -14.26
C PRO A 139 9.43 -22.97 -14.11
N ARG A 140 8.72 -22.75 -15.22
CA ARG A 140 7.33 -22.24 -15.22
C ARG A 140 6.33 -23.12 -14.49
N ASP A 141 6.64 -24.40 -14.30
CA ASP A 141 5.81 -25.36 -13.59
C ASP A 141 6.22 -25.54 -12.11
N LEU A 142 7.18 -24.73 -11.60
CA LEU A 142 7.54 -24.67 -10.18
C LEU A 142 6.48 -23.92 -9.37
N ASN A 143 5.28 -24.50 -9.28
CA ASN A 143 4.16 -23.93 -8.52
C ASN A 143 3.88 -24.69 -7.22
N SER A 144 3.11 -24.06 -6.35
CA SER A 144 2.68 -24.60 -5.05
C SER A 144 2.04 -25.99 -5.16
N LYS A 145 1.23 -26.24 -6.19
CA LYS A 145 0.63 -27.56 -6.44
C LYS A 145 1.69 -28.63 -6.69
N LYS A 146 2.65 -28.36 -7.59
CA LYS A 146 3.73 -29.30 -7.89
C LYS A 146 4.61 -29.56 -6.67
N ALA A 147 4.87 -28.53 -5.86
CA ALA A 147 5.58 -28.68 -4.61
C ALA A 147 4.82 -29.57 -3.61
N VAL A 148 3.51 -29.40 -3.46
CA VAL A 148 2.68 -30.28 -2.63
C VAL A 148 2.67 -31.71 -3.16
N ASP A 149 2.60 -31.91 -4.48
CA ASP A 149 2.61 -33.24 -5.09
C ASP A 149 3.94 -33.99 -4.83
N LEU A 150 5.07 -33.28 -4.78
CA LEU A 150 6.41 -33.87 -4.60
C LEU A 150 6.91 -33.91 -3.16
N LEU A 151 6.57 -32.90 -2.35
CA LEU A 151 7.09 -32.68 -1.00
C LEU A 151 6.01 -32.85 0.09
N GLY A 152 4.73 -32.82 -0.28
CA GLY A 152 3.60 -32.88 0.64
C GLY A 152 3.06 -31.51 1.07
N VAL A 153 1.92 -31.53 1.78
CA VAL A 153 1.12 -30.33 2.14
C VAL A 153 1.85 -29.33 3.03
N ARG A 154 2.90 -29.76 3.75
CA ARG A 154 3.71 -28.91 4.64
C ARG A 154 5.03 -28.50 4.01
N CYS A 155 5.10 -28.39 2.68
CA CYS A 155 6.35 -28.04 2.01
C CYS A 155 6.78 -26.60 2.35
N GLY A 156 7.92 -26.47 3.05
CA GLY A 156 8.50 -25.18 3.43
C GLY A 156 9.37 -24.53 2.35
N PHE A 157 9.33 -25.02 1.10
CA PHE A 157 10.28 -24.64 0.05
C PHE A 157 10.30 -23.13 -0.20
N LEU A 158 9.14 -22.53 -0.51
CA LEU A 158 9.07 -21.09 -0.79
C LEU A 158 9.52 -20.27 0.43
N ALA A 159 9.04 -20.60 1.62
CA ALA A 159 9.46 -19.92 2.85
C ALA A 159 10.99 -20.04 3.10
N SER A 160 11.59 -21.18 2.80
CA SER A 160 13.04 -21.38 2.91
C SER A 160 13.81 -20.56 1.87
N ALA A 161 13.29 -20.45 0.65
CA ALA A 161 13.87 -19.63 -0.40
C ALA A 161 13.81 -18.13 -0.04
N ILE A 162 12.64 -17.66 0.40
CA ILE A 162 12.44 -16.27 0.87
C ILE A 162 13.35 -15.90 2.03
N LYS A 163 13.70 -16.85 2.92
CA LYS A 163 14.65 -16.62 4.02
C LYS A 163 16.12 -16.68 3.60
N CYS A 164 16.43 -17.22 2.41
CA CYS A 164 17.80 -17.43 1.98
C CYS A 164 18.39 -16.13 1.40
N SER A 165 19.35 -15.54 2.11
CA SER A 165 20.03 -14.30 1.68
C SER A 165 20.96 -14.48 0.47
N SER A 166 21.28 -15.74 0.10
CA SER A 166 22.12 -16.05 -1.06
C SER A 166 21.36 -16.04 -2.39
N ILE A 167 20.02 -16.05 -2.35
CA ILE A 167 19.19 -15.88 -3.55
C ILE A 167 18.91 -14.38 -3.69
N SER A 168 19.16 -13.80 -4.87
CA SER A 168 18.93 -12.38 -5.11
C SER A 168 17.45 -12.03 -5.02
N ASP A 169 17.14 -10.79 -4.65
CA ASP A 169 15.75 -10.35 -4.50
C ASP A 169 14.99 -10.34 -5.85
N VAL A 170 15.69 -10.05 -6.95
CA VAL A 170 15.16 -10.21 -8.32
C VAL A 170 14.68 -11.65 -8.54
N LYS A 171 15.47 -12.63 -8.09
CA LYS A 171 15.11 -14.03 -8.23
C LYS A 171 14.01 -14.48 -7.29
N ILE A 172 13.95 -13.92 -6.09
CA ILE A 172 12.83 -14.13 -5.18
C ILE A 172 11.53 -13.60 -5.81
N SER A 173 11.54 -12.43 -6.43
CA SER A 173 10.38 -11.89 -7.16
C SER A 173 9.93 -12.85 -8.28
N GLU A 174 10.83 -13.28 -9.16
CA GLU A 174 10.52 -14.28 -10.21
C GLU A 174 9.95 -15.59 -9.62
N LEU A 175 10.55 -16.07 -8.53
CA LEU A 175 10.16 -17.31 -7.90
C LEU A 175 8.76 -17.21 -7.27
N VAL A 176 8.49 -16.14 -6.54
CA VAL A 176 7.20 -15.91 -5.87
C VAL A 176 6.07 -15.86 -6.91
N ASP A 177 6.27 -15.12 -8.00
CA ASP A 177 5.30 -15.00 -9.10
C ASP A 177 4.98 -16.35 -9.75
N VAL A 178 6.00 -17.15 -10.04
CA VAL A 178 5.82 -18.48 -10.64
C VAL A 178 5.22 -19.47 -9.63
N TYR A 179 5.61 -19.36 -8.36
CA TYR A 179 5.20 -20.31 -7.34
C TYR A 179 3.72 -20.15 -6.97
N GLY A 180 3.24 -18.91 -6.90
CA GLY A 180 1.83 -18.56 -6.75
C GLY A 180 1.19 -19.07 -5.44
N ALA A 181 1.95 -19.12 -4.34
CA ALA A 181 1.41 -19.49 -3.04
C ALA A 181 0.95 -18.25 -2.27
N ARG A 182 -0.10 -18.43 -1.45
CA ARG A 182 -0.60 -17.40 -0.54
C ARG A 182 -0.39 -17.85 0.91
N PHE A 183 0.17 -16.96 1.72
CA PHE A 183 0.40 -17.16 3.14
C PHE A 183 -0.81 -16.68 3.93
N ASN A 184 -1.83 -17.52 4.06
CA ASN A 184 -3.04 -17.18 4.83
C ASN A 184 -2.73 -16.85 6.30
N ALA A 185 -1.67 -17.45 6.86
CA ALA A 185 -1.08 -17.07 8.13
C ALA A 185 0.43 -16.86 7.90
N PHE A 186 0.80 -15.62 7.60
CA PHE A 186 2.18 -15.21 7.37
C PHE A 186 2.90 -15.10 8.72
N SER A 187 4.05 -15.78 8.83
CA SER A 187 4.79 -15.88 10.08
C SER A 187 6.31 -15.88 9.87
N ILE A 188 6.76 -15.29 8.76
CA ILE A 188 8.18 -15.23 8.41
C ILE A 188 8.73 -13.91 8.94
N GLN A 189 9.58 -14.00 9.96
CA GLN A 189 10.28 -12.87 10.57
C GLN A 189 11.68 -12.67 9.97
N ASP A 190 12.32 -11.56 10.34
CA ASP A 190 13.71 -11.19 10.01
C ASP A 190 14.03 -11.03 8.51
N LEU A 191 13.00 -10.82 7.68
CA LEU A 191 13.17 -10.35 6.31
C LEU A 191 13.50 -8.86 6.28
N ASN A 192 14.24 -8.43 5.26
CA ASN A 192 14.38 -7.01 4.97
C ASN A 192 13.06 -6.46 4.38
N GLU A 193 12.86 -5.14 4.50
CA GLU A 193 11.67 -4.44 4.02
C GLU A 193 11.40 -4.71 2.53
N TYR A 194 12.45 -4.69 1.71
CA TYR A 194 12.33 -4.92 0.26
C TYR A 194 11.76 -6.32 -0.09
N ARG A 195 12.15 -7.37 0.65
CA ARG A 195 11.58 -8.71 0.45
C ARG A 195 10.12 -8.77 0.85
N ILE A 196 9.73 -8.04 1.89
CA ILE A 196 8.33 -7.95 2.29
C ILE A 196 7.53 -7.23 1.20
N GLU A 197 8.03 -6.14 0.65
CA GLU A 197 7.39 -5.45 -0.49
C GLU A 197 7.20 -6.38 -1.69
N ILE A 198 8.21 -7.19 -2.06
CA ILE A 198 8.06 -8.19 -3.13
C ILE A 198 6.87 -9.14 -2.87
N LEU A 199 6.70 -9.60 -1.62
CA LEU A 199 5.61 -10.52 -1.27
C LEU A 199 4.25 -9.84 -1.27
N ILE A 200 4.19 -8.57 -0.83
CA ILE A 200 3.00 -7.72 -0.87
C ILE A 200 2.60 -7.47 -2.34
N GLU A 201 3.54 -7.07 -3.18
CA GLU A 201 3.32 -6.80 -4.61
C GLU A 201 2.82 -8.03 -5.37
N ALA A 202 3.36 -9.20 -5.07
CA ALA A 202 2.92 -10.46 -5.66
C ALA A 202 1.57 -10.97 -5.10
N GLY A 203 0.97 -10.29 -4.12
CA GLY A 203 -0.28 -10.73 -3.47
C GLY A 203 -0.12 -12.03 -2.67
N SER A 204 1.11 -12.37 -2.29
CA SER A 204 1.44 -13.59 -1.55
C SER A 204 1.00 -13.49 -0.09
N ILE A 205 0.92 -12.29 0.46
CA ILE A 205 0.41 -12.04 1.81
C ILE A 205 -0.99 -11.41 1.64
N PRO A 206 -2.10 -12.16 1.83
CA PRO A 206 -3.44 -11.59 1.79
C PRO A 206 -3.70 -10.68 3.00
N VAL A 207 -4.49 -9.63 2.80
CA VAL A 207 -5.00 -8.77 3.88
C VAL A 207 -6.08 -9.53 4.65
N ASN A 208 -5.72 -9.98 5.85
CA ASN A 208 -6.61 -10.63 6.81
C ASN A 208 -6.18 -10.25 8.22
N ASN A 209 -6.97 -10.61 9.24
CA ASN A 209 -6.68 -10.23 10.63
C ASN A 209 -5.27 -10.67 11.08
N ASP A 210 -4.98 -11.98 11.00
CA ASP A 210 -3.71 -12.55 11.46
C ASP A 210 -2.50 -11.87 10.80
N ASN A 211 -2.58 -11.65 9.48
CA ASN A 211 -1.52 -11.00 8.73
C ASN A 211 -1.40 -9.52 9.04
N LEU A 212 -2.51 -8.79 9.24
CA LEU A 212 -2.47 -7.38 9.62
C LEU A 212 -1.76 -7.18 10.97
N LEU A 213 -2.10 -8.00 11.96
CA LEU A 213 -1.44 -8.00 13.26
C LEU A 213 0.06 -8.30 13.13
N PHE A 214 0.40 -9.35 12.39
CA PHE A 214 1.79 -9.73 12.19
C PHE A 214 2.60 -8.64 11.46
N MET A 215 2.02 -8.00 10.46
CA MET A 215 2.65 -6.92 9.70
C MET A 215 2.88 -5.69 10.57
N ARG A 216 1.91 -5.31 11.42
CA ARG A 216 2.09 -4.20 12.38
C ARG A 216 3.18 -4.48 13.40
N GLU A 217 3.27 -5.70 13.90
CA GLU A 217 4.27 -6.09 14.90
C GLU A 217 5.69 -6.13 14.34
N HIS A 218 5.87 -6.73 13.16
CA HIS A 218 7.20 -7.06 12.65
C HIS A 218 7.66 -6.19 11.47
N TYR A 219 6.74 -5.55 10.75
CA TYR A 219 7.01 -4.80 9.52
C TYR A 219 6.21 -3.49 9.42
N PRO A 220 6.21 -2.63 10.46
CA PRO A 220 5.34 -1.45 10.55
C PRO A 220 5.47 -0.50 9.36
N GLU A 221 6.69 -0.31 8.85
CA GLU A 221 6.97 0.57 7.70
C GLU A 221 6.30 0.12 6.38
N THR A 222 5.88 -1.16 6.30
CA THR A 222 5.24 -1.75 5.11
C THR A 222 3.73 -1.96 5.28
N VAL A 223 3.16 -1.60 6.44
CA VAL A 223 1.73 -1.83 6.72
C VAL A 223 0.85 -1.09 5.72
N LEU A 224 1.20 0.15 5.38
CA LEU A 224 0.42 0.93 4.42
C LEU A 224 0.44 0.32 3.02
N SER A 225 1.62 -0.09 2.52
CA SER A 225 1.71 -0.75 1.22
C SER A 225 1.01 -2.11 1.21
N PHE A 226 0.96 -2.80 2.35
CA PHE A 226 0.22 -4.04 2.54
C PHE A 226 -1.31 -3.83 2.47
N VAL A 227 -1.86 -2.90 3.24
CA VAL A 227 -3.32 -2.65 3.27
C VAL A 227 -3.82 -2.07 1.94
N GLU A 228 -3.00 -1.27 1.25
CA GLU A 228 -3.32 -0.74 -0.08
C GLU A 228 -3.57 -1.83 -1.15
N LYS A 229 -3.06 -3.05 -0.96
CA LYS A 229 -3.29 -4.15 -1.92
C LYS A 229 -4.71 -4.68 -1.90
N ASP A 230 -5.42 -4.57 -0.78
CA ASP A 230 -6.78 -5.04 -0.61
C ASP A 230 -7.45 -4.24 0.50
N ILE A 231 -7.75 -2.99 0.17
CA ILE A 231 -8.25 -2.02 1.13
C ILE A 231 -9.71 -2.29 1.51
N GLU A 232 -10.48 -2.93 0.64
CA GLU A 232 -11.82 -3.43 0.98
C GLU A 232 -11.74 -4.46 2.11
N SER A 233 -10.83 -5.44 2.02
CA SER A 233 -10.61 -6.40 3.11
C SER A 233 -10.11 -5.71 4.38
N TYR A 234 -9.23 -4.72 4.26
CA TYR A 234 -8.81 -3.91 5.41
C TYR A 234 -10.00 -3.21 6.09
N ALA A 235 -10.87 -2.54 5.32
CA ALA A 235 -12.05 -1.87 5.83
C ALA A 235 -13.00 -2.84 6.55
N GLU A 236 -13.26 -4.02 5.97
CA GLU A 236 -14.06 -5.06 6.62
C GLU A 236 -13.46 -5.49 7.97
N ILE A 237 -12.13 -5.68 8.04
CA ILE A 237 -11.44 -6.07 9.27
C ILE A 237 -11.62 -5.00 10.35
N VAL A 238 -11.30 -3.74 10.04
CA VAL A 238 -11.24 -2.67 11.06
C VAL A 238 -12.60 -2.11 11.45
N LEU A 239 -13.61 -2.20 10.58
CA LEU A 239 -14.96 -1.68 10.86
C LEU A 239 -15.92 -2.73 11.44
N SER A 240 -15.65 -4.03 11.24
CA SER A 240 -16.54 -5.08 11.78
C SER A 240 -16.66 -5.05 13.31
N GLY A 241 -15.62 -4.57 14.00
CA GLY A 241 -15.54 -4.58 15.47
C GLY A 241 -15.48 -5.98 16.10
N GLU A 242 -15.48 -7.05 15.29
CA GLU A 242 -15.37 -8.44 15.74
C GLU A 242 -13.91 -8.86 15.93
N GLN A 243 -12.99 -8.22 15.20
CA GLN A 243 -11.57 -8.53 15.22
C GLN A 243 -10.85 -7.61 16.19
N VAL A 244 -10.06 -8.20 17.09
CA VAL A 244 -9.27 -7.52 18.11
C VAL A 244 -7.85 -8.06 18.12
N ASP A 245 -6.92 -7.27 18.63
CA ASP A 245 -5.56 -7.73 18.92
C ASP A 245 -5.51 -8.71 20.10
N GLU A 246 -4.31 -9.20 20.44
CA GLU A 246 -4.12 -10.12 21.57
C GLU A 246 -4.53 -9.51 22.94
N GLU A 247 -4.59 -8.20 23.03
CA GLU A 247 -4.97 -7.44 24.23
C GLU A 247 -6.47 -7.09 24.28
N GLY A 248 -7.22 -7.42 23.21
CA GLY A 248 -8.64 -7.13 23.09
C GLY A 248 -8.97 -5.73 22.59
N ASN A 249 -7.99 -5.00 22.05
CA ASN A 249 -8.21 -3.69 21.45
C ASN A 249 -8.68 -3.83 19.99
N SER A 250 -9.46 -2.84 19.54
CA SER A 250 -9.86 -2.75 18.14
C SER A 250 -8.64 -2.65 17.22
N LEU A 251 -8.72 -3.29 16.05
CA LEU A 251 -7.70 -3.17 15.01
C LEU A 251 -7.77 -1.84 14.24
N PHE A 252 -8.75 -1.01 14.53
CA PHE A 252 -8.90 0.31 13.93
C PHE A 252 -7.74 1.23 14.33
N SER A 253 -7.03 1.76 13.32
CA SER A 253 -5.93 2.70 13.51
C SER A 253 -6.27 4.02 12.81
N GLU A 254 -6.48 5.08 13.61
CA GLU A 254 -6.76 6.42 13.08
C GLU A 254 -5.61 6.92 12.21
N ASP A 255 -4.35 6.74 12.65
CA ASP A 255 -3.17 7.17 11.92
C ASP A 255 -3.08 6.52 10.52
N GLU A 256 -3.27 5.19 10.44
CA GLU A 256 -3.25 4.48 9.15
C GLU A 256 -4.35 4.99 8.21
N ILE A 257 -5.54 5.28 8.75
CA ILE A 257 -6.68 5.73 7.93
C ILE A 257 -6.48 7.18 7.47
N LEU A 258 -5.90 8.05 8.31
CA LEU A 258 -5.55 9.41 7.92
C LEU A 258 -4.52 9.41 6.77
N GLU A 259 -3.55 8.50 6.80
CA GLU A 259 -2.61 8.32 5.69
C GLU A 259 -3.30 7.77 4.43
N ILE A 260 -4.23 6.83 4.57
CA ILE A 260 -5.10 6.34 3.48
C ILE A 260 -5.91 7.49 2.85
N PHE A 261 -6.41 8.44 3.64
CA PHE A 261 -7.17 9.58 3.13
C PHE A 261 -6.36 10.46 2.17
N GLU A 262 -5.04 10.51 2.33
CA GLU A 262 -4.13 11.27 1.45
C GLU A 262 -3.84 10.57 0.11
N LYS A 263 -4.12 9.27 -0.03
CA LYS A 263 -3.79 8.49 -1.24
C LYS A 263 -4.79 8.73 -2.38
N PRO A 264 -4.39 9.26 -3.54
CA PRO A 264 -5.31 9.57 -4.64
C PRO A 264 -5.87 8.35 -5.35
N GLU A 265 -5.22 7.19 -5.26
CA GLU A 265 -5.63 5.93 -5.89
C GLU A 265 -6.87 5.30 -5.21
N ILE A 266 -7.15 5.70 -3.97
CA ILE A 266 -8.23 5.16 -3.15
C ILE A 266 -9.49 6.00 -3.36
N THR A 267 -10.61 5.31 -3.63
CA THR A 267 -11.89 5.96 -3.95
C THR A 267 -12.47 6.75 -2.78
N SER A 268 -13.19 7.83 -3.08
CA SER A 268 -13.87 8.64 -2.06
C SER A 268 -14.86 7.83 -1.24
N ASP A 269 -15.62 6.91 -1.88
CA ASP A 269 -16.63 6.08 -1.20
C ASP A 269 -16.01 5.20 -0.11
N LEU A 270 -14.83 4.61 -0.39
CA LEU A 270 -14.14 3.78 0.58
C LEU A 270 -13.54 4.61 1.72
N LYS A 271 -13.00 5.80 1.42
CA LYS A 271 -12.53 6.73 2.46
C LYS A 271 -13.66 7.17 3.38
N ILE A 272 -14.83 7.47 2.83
CA ILE A 272 -16.02 7.82 3.61
C ILE A 272 -16.45 6.62 4.46
N THR A 273 -16.40 5.39 3.93
CA THR A 273 -16.70 4.18 4.69
C THR A 273 -15.75 4.03 5.89
N LEU A 274 -14.44 4.23 5.69
CA LEU A 274 -13.45 4.19 6.77
C LEU A 274 -13.64 5.32 7.80
N LEU A 275 -14.13 6.49 7.37
CA LEU A 275 -14.46 7.60 8.27
C LEU A 275 -15.52 7.19 9.31
N GLU A 276 -16.44 6.29 8.97
CA GLU A 276 -17.50 5.84 9.88
C GLU A 276 -16.97 5.20 11.18
N GLY A 277 -15.74 4.65 11.15
CA GLY A 277 -15.12 4.03 12.31
C GLY A 277 -14.50 5.00 13.32
N PHE A 278 -14.36 6.29 12.99
CA PHE A 278 -13.82 7.27 13.93
C PHE A 278 -14.78 7.52 15.09
N ASN A 279 -14.25 7.64 16.31
CA ASN A 279 -15.03 7.99 17.50
C ASN A 279 -14.91 9.48 17.89
N GLY A 280 -14.16 10.26 17.12
CA GLY A 280 -13.81 11.65 17.41
C GLY A 280 -13.89 12.55 16.17
N SER A 281 -13.36 13.75 16.31
CA SER A 281 -13.29 14.71 15.20
C SER A 281 -12.10 14.40 14.29
N VAL A 282 -12.29 14.69 13.01
CA VAL A 282 -11.27 14.61 11.96
C VAL A 282 -11.08 16.00 11.36
N ARG A 283 -9.83 16.35 11.09
CA ARG A 283 -9.51 17.63 10.44
C ARG A 283 -9.75 17.59 8.95
N MET A 284 -10.25 18.67 8.40
CA MET A 284 -10.29 18.91 6.97
C MET A 284 -8.87 19.04 6.41
N ASN A 285 -8.67 18.52 5.19
CA ASN A 285 -7.41 18.64 4.48
C ASN A 285 -7.65 18.93 2.99
N GLU A 286 -6.85 19.81 2.40
CA GLU A 286 -6.94 20.16 0.98
C GLU A 286 -6.51 18.99 0.08
N SER A 287 -5.70 18.06 0.58
CA SER A 287 -5.34 16.83 -0.13
C SER A 287 -6.50 15.83 -0.24
N TYR A 288 -7.50 15.94 0.64
CA TYR A 288 -8.63 15.02 0.66
C TYR A 288 -9.62 15.32 -0.47
N PRO A 289 -10.27 14.29 -1.04
CA PRO A 289 -11.39 14.48 -1.95
C PRO A 289 -12.47 15.36 -1.32
N GLU A 290 -13.13 16.17 -2.14
CA GLU A 290 -14.16 17.11 -1.64
C GLU A 290 -15.29 16.38 -0.93
N GLU A 291 -15.70 15.21 -1.43
CA GLU A 291 -16.75 14.39 -0.82
C GLU A 291 -16.39 13.93 0.59
N LEU A 292 -15.11 13.63 0.84
CA LEU A 292 -14.63 13.25 2.17
C LEU A 292 -14.64 14.46 3.11
N ASN A 293 -14.13 15.61 2.66
CA ASN A 293 -14.19 16.84 3.46
C ASN A 293 -15.64 17.25 3.79
N ILE A 294 -16.58 17.05 2.86
CA ILE A 294 -18.01 17.25 3.14
C ILE A 294 -18.47 16.35 4.29
N ALA A 295 -18.20 15.04 4.22
CA ALA A 295 -18.59 14.08 5.25
C ALA A 295 -17.95 14.42 6.62
N ILE A 296 -16.68 14.83 6.61
CA ILE A 296 -15.98 15.32 7.81
C ILE A 296 -16.71 16.52 8.40
N VAL A 297 -17.06 17.52 7.60
CA VAL A 297 -17.76 18.71 8.10
C VAL A 297 -19.14 18.37 8.66
N GLU A 298 -19.86 17.45 8.02
CA GLU A 298 -21.23 17.11 8.44
C GLU A 298 -21.22 16.47 9.84
N ASP A 299 -20.42 15.42 10.05
CA ASP A 299 -20.55 14.53 11.22
C ASP A 299 -19.29 14.43 12.11
N TYR A 300 -18.09 14.73 11.58
CA TYR A 300 -16.79 14.51 12.26
C TYR A 300 -15.99 15.81 12.46
N PHE A 301 -16.64 16.97 12.45
CA PHE A 301 -15.96 18.25 12.36
C PHE A 301 -15.05 18.56 13.56
N ASP A 302 -13.77 18.87 13.31
CA ASP A 302 -12.85 19.44 14.31
C ASP A 302 -13.10 20.96 14.45
N GLU A 303 -13.39 21.42 15.67
CA GLU A 303 -13.63 22.84 15.97
C GLU A 303 -12.42 23.74 15.65
N GLU A 304 -11.21 23.18 15.63
CA GLU A 304 -10.03 23.95 15.20
C GLU A 304 -10.08 24.35 13.72
N ASP A 305 -10.86 23.65 12.89
CA ASP A 305 -11.00 24.00 11.48
C ASP A 305 -11.95 25.20 11.23
N LEU A 306 -12.61 25.73 12.26
CA LEU A 306 -13.45 26.93 12.14
C LEU A 306 -12.69 28.10 11.48
N VAL A 307 -11.40 28.25 11.80
CA VAL A 307 -10.57 29.34 11.24
C VAL A 307 -10.22 29.12 9.77
N ARG A 308 -10.33 27.88 9.27
CA ARG A 308 -9.98 27.48 7.90
C ARG A 308 -11.17 27.42 6.95
N LEU A 309 -12.41 27.47 7.47
CA LEU A 309 -13.63 27.39 6.64
C LEU A 309 -13.63 28.40 5.47
N SER A 310 -13.11 29.61 5.71
CA SER A 310 -13.00 30.66 4.70
C SER A 310 -12.05 30.30 3.55
N GLU A 311 -10.98 29.57 3.85
CA GLU A 311 -9.97 29.13 2.88
C GLU A 311 -10.57 28.04 1.98
N PHE A 312 -11.15 27.00 2.58
CA PHE A 312 -11.84 25.92 1.86
C PHE A 312 -12.99 26.45 0.99
N CYS A 313 -13.77 27.42 1.48
CA CYS A 313 -14.90 27.97 0.73
C CYS A 313 -14.48 28.64 -0.61
N SER A 314 -13.21 29.08 -0.75
CA SER A 314 -12.76 29.85 -1.91
C SER A 314 -12.62 29.02 -3.19
N SER A 315 -12.24 27.75 -3.05
CA SER A 315 -12.02 26.79 -4.15
C SER A 315 -13.08 25.69 -4.24
N ALA A 316 -13.95 25.59 -3.24
CA ALA A 316 -14.98 24.56 -3.11
C ALA A 316 -16.13 24.65 -4.14
N SER A 317 -16.73 23.51 -4.46
CA SER A 317 -17.98 23.42 -5.22
C SER A 317 -19.17 24.05 -4.49
N ASP A 318 -20.26 24.32 -5.21
CA ASP A 318 -21.49 24.87 -4.61
C ASP A 318 -22.06 23.98 -3.50
N ARG A 319 -21.92 22.65 -3.62
CA ARG A 319 -22.35 21.70 -2.58
C ARG A 319 -21.53 21.90 -1.32
N PHE A 320 -20.20 21.85 -1.43
CA PHE A 320 -19.33 21.96 -0.27
C PHE A 320 -19.42 23.33 0.39
N ARG A 321 -19.50 24.41 -0.40
CA ARG A 321 -19.76 25.78 0.10
C ARG A 321 -21.06 25.88 0.92
N SER A 322 -22.10 25.16 0.50
CA SER A 322 -23.37 25.12 1.24
C SER A 322 -23.23 24.41 2.59
N VAL A 323 -22.47 23.32 2.63
CA VAL A 323 -22.18 22.56 3.87
C VAL A 323 -21.36 23.40 4.84
N LEU A 324 -20.29 24.07 4.35
CA LEU A 324 -19.49 25.00 5.17
C LEU A 324 -20.34 26.14 5.75
N ALA A 325 -21.22 26.73 4.93
CA ALA A 325 -22.13 27.79 5.38
C ALA A 325 -23.12 27.29 6.45
N ALA A 326 -23.63 26.06 6.30
CA ALA A 326 -24.49 25.45 7.31
C ALA A 326 -23.73 25.25 8.63
N LYS A 327 -22.48 24.80 8.57
CA LYS A 327 -21.62 24.63 9.76
C LYS A 327 -21.36 25.95 10.48
N VAL A 328 -21.13 27.05 9.75
CA VAL A 328 -21.04 28.40 10.33
C VAL A 328 -22.29 28.78 11.10
N VAL A 329 -23.47 28.52 10.54
CA VAL A 329 -24.75 28.82 11.19
C VAL A 329 -24.95 27.98 12.46
N GLU A 330 -24.55 26.72 12.41
CA GLU A 330 -24.61 25.77 13.52
C GLU A 330 -23.68 26.20 14.67
N ARG A 331 -22.42 26.53 14.36
CA ARG A 331 -21.33 26.85 15.32
C ARG A 331 -21.13 28.34 15.56
N ARG A 332 -22.13 29.16 15.25
CA ARG A 332 -22.06 30.63 15.35
C ARG A 332 -21.58 31.15 16.72
N GLU A 333 -22.01 30.53 17.82
CA GLU A 333 -21.65 30.99 19.16
C GLU A 333 -20.15 30.77 19.44
N THR A 334 -19.60 29.66 18.96
CA THR A 334 -18.16 29.37 19.01
C THR A 334 -17.37 30.35 18.15
N ILE A 335 -17.86 30.64 16.93
CA ILE A 335 -17.27 31.65 16.05
C ILE A 335 -17.23 33.01 16.75
N PHE A 336 -18.29 33.38 17.47
CA PHE A 336 -18.33 34.63 18.21
C PHE A 336 -17.32 34.67 19.36
N ALA A 337 -17.24 33.60 20.13
CA ALA A 337 -16.33 33.48 21.27
C ALA A 337 -14.85 33.48 20.85
N ASN A 338 -14.54 32.85 19.71
CA ASN A 338 -13.18 32.69 19.21
C ASN A 338 -12.74 33.82 18.25
N GLU A 339 -13.61 34.81 18.00
CA GLU A 339 -13.33 35.93 17.09
C GLU A 339 -12.94 35.48 15.65
N THR A 340 -13.52 34.37 15.18
CA THR A 340 -13.10 33.68 13.93
C THR A 340 -13.53 34.40 12.64
N GLU A 341 -12.61 35.09 11.97
CA GLU A 341 -12.94 35.89 10.78
C GLU A 341 -13.53 35.06 9.61
N LEU A 342 -14.72 35.46 9.14
CA LEU A 342 -15.34 34.88 7.95
C LEU A 342 -15.02 35.69 6.68
N SER A 343 -14.79 35.00 5.56
CA SER A 343 -14.75 35.64 4.24
C SER A 343 -16.12 36.22 3.88
N THR A 344 -16.12 37.28 3.07
CA THR A 344 -17.37 37.93 2.62
C THR A 344 -18.32 36.95 1.93
N ASP A 345 -17.77 35.97 1.20
CA ASP A 345 -18.56 34.99 0.45
C ASP A 345 -19.18 33.95 1.38
N LEU A 346 -18.40 33.39 2.29
CA LEU A 346 -18.91 32.43 3.29
C LEU A 346 -19.95 33.09 4.20
N LEU A 347 -19.72 34.35 4.60
CA LEU A 347 -20.69 35.14 5.35
C LEU A 347 -22.02 35.27 4.59
N LYS A 348 -21.99 35.64 3.30
CA LYS A 348 -23.22 35.79 2.50
C LYS A 348 -23.98 34.48 2.36
N LEU A 349 -23.28 33.37 2.12
CA LEU A 349 -23.88 32.04 2.06
C LEU A 349 -24.51 31.65 3.39
N SER A 350 -23.82 31.91 4.51
CA SER A 350 -24.36 31.64 5.85
C SER A 350 -25.60 32.49 6.14
N LEU A 351 -25.63 33.74 5.67
CA LEU A 351 -26.76 34.64 5.84
C LEU A 351 -27.97 34.26 5.00
N SER A 352 -27.79 33.70 3.81
CA SER A 352 -28.91 33.23 2.99
C SER A 352 -29.64 32.06 3.65
N LEU A 353 -28.91 31.20 4.39
CA LEU A 353 -29.49 30.15 5.23
C LEU A 353 -30.25 30.71 6.45
N LEU A 354 -29.93 31.94 6.87
CA LEU A 354 -30.58 32.64 7.99
C LEU A 354 -31.74 33.56 7.58
N ALA A 355 -32.15 33.61 6.31
CA ALA A 355 -33.19 34.54 5.83
C ALA A 355 -34.53 34.46 6.62
N GLY A 356 -34.84 33.31 7.23
CA GLY A 356 -36.02 33.13 8.10
C GLY A 356 -35.86 33.64 9.54
N SER A 357 -34.66 34.02 9.97
CA SER A 357 -34.34 34.44 11.33
C SER A 357 -33.59 35.78 11.34
N ARG A 358 -34.35 36.88 11.27
CA ARG A 358 -33.81 38.24 11.32
C ARG A 358 -32.86 38.45 12.49
N ALA A 359 -33.21 37.93 13.68
CA ALA A 359 -32.42 38.11 14.88
C ALA A 359 -31.02 37.49 14.74
N ALA A 360 -30.93 36.25 14.22
CA ALA A 360 -29.67 35.56 13.99
C ALA A 360 -28.84 36.23 12.88
N ALA A 361 -29.49 36.63 11.77
CA ALA A 361 -28.81 37.33 10.69
C ALA A 361 -28.22 38.67 11.16
N VAL A 362 -29.00 39.48 11.90
CA VAL A 362 -28.53 40.75 12.46
C VAL A 362 -27.41 40.54 13.47
N GLN A 363 -27.47 39.50 14.31
CA GLN A 363 -26.41 39.16 15.26
C GLN A 363 -25.09 38.82 14.54
N LEU A 364 -25.13 37.95 13.53
CA LEU A 364 -23.95 37.53 12.77
C LEU A 364 -23.30 38.71 12.03
N ILE A 365 -24.10 39.57 11.38
CA ILE A 365 -23.57 40.76 10.70
C ILE A 365 -23.01 41.75 11.72
N ALA A 366 -23.71 41.97 12.85
CA ALA A 366 -23.28 42.90 13.89
C ALA A 366 -21.92 42.51 14.45
N TRP A 367 -21.76 41.23 14.77
CA TRP A 367 -20.50 40.67 15.23
C TRP A 367 -19.41 40.82 14.17
N GLN A 368 -19.65 40.36 12.93
CA GLN A 368 -18.64 40.41 11.87
C GLN A 368 -18.15 41.85 11.61
N PHE A 369 -19.05 42.83 11.61
CA PHE A 369 -18.68 44.23 11.36
C PHE A 369 -17.94 44.87 12.54
N ASP A 370 -18.16 44.41 13.77
CA ASP A 370 -17.46 44.90 14.95
C ASP A 370 -16.05 44.28 15.05
N THR A 371 -15.93 42.98 14.83
CA THR A 371 -14.67 42.21 14.94
C THR A 371 -13.71 42.47 13.78
N ASN A 372 -14.21 42.59 12.54
CA ASN A 372 -13.33 42.45 11.37
C ASN A 372 -12.46 43.70 11.11
N GLY A 373 -12.85 44.92 11.48
CA GLY A 373 -12.01 46.13 11.28
C GLY A 373 -11.68 46.50 9.80
N ARG A 374 -11.74 45.54 8.86
CA ARG A 374 -11.53 45.73 7.43
C ARG A 374 -12.52 46.74 6.89
N ILE A 375 -12.02 47.54 5.96
CA ILE A 375 -12.78 48.58 5.29
C ILE A 375 -13.66 47.89 4.24
N ILE A 376 -14.87 47.51 4.65
CA ILE A 376 -15.87 46.94 3.74
C ILE A 376 -16.47 48.07 2.91
N SER A 377 -16.50 47.91 1.59
CA SER A 377 -17.09 48.92 0.70
C SER A 377 -18.60 49.05 0.95
N ARG A 378 -19.19 50.20 0.60
CA ARG A 378 -20.65 50.37 0.68
C ARG A 378 -21.39 49.31 -0.14
N GLY A 379 -20.83 48.90 -1.28
CA GLY A 379 -21.38 47.86 -2.14
C GLY A 379 -21.36 46.48 -1.47
N ASP A 380 -20.26 46.13 -0.81
CA ASP A 380 -20.14 44.85 -0.10
C ASP A 380 -21.09 44.80 1.11
N VAL A 381 -21.14 45.87 1.91
CA VAL A 381 -22.13 45.98 3.00
C VAL A 381 -23.56 45.82 2.49
N ARG A 382 -23.89 46.46 1.35
CA ARG A 382 -25.21 46.28 0.72
C ARG A 382 -25.47 44.83 0.37
N SER A 383 -24.50 44.17 -0.27
CA SER A 383 -24.65 42.78 -0.71
C SER A 383 -24.82 41.80 0.47
N VAL A 384 -24.21 42.07 1.62
CA VAL A 384 -24.40 41.32 2.87
C VAL A 384 -25.85 41.44 3.35
N PHE A 385 -26.42 42.65 3.39
CA PHE A 385 -27.84 42.84 3.78
C PHE A 385 -28.82 42.23 2.80
N VAL A 386 -28.50 42.23 1.51
CA VAL A 386 -29.30 41.54 0.48
C VAL A 386 -29.29 40.03 0.73
N ALA A 387 -28.13 39.43 1.00
CA ALA A 387 -28.01 38.00 1.27
C ALA A 387 -28.83 37.57 2.52
N ALA A 388 -28.91 38.44 3.52
CA ALA A 388 -29.67 38.22 4.75
C ALA A 388 -31.18 38.54 4.66
N ASP A 389 -31.69 38.95 3.49
CA ASP A 389 -33.06 39.47 3.28
C ASP A 389 -33.44 40.65 4.21
N LEU A 390 -32.46 41.48 4.58
CA LEU A 390 -32.65 42.63 5.46
C LEU A 390 -32.98 43.89 4.67
N SER A 391 -34.17 43.90 4.06
CA SER A 391 -34.59 44.95 3.11
C SER A 391 -34.57 46.38 3.70
N GLU A 392 -34.80 46.54 5.01
CA GLU A 392 -34.73 47.83 5.69
C GLU A 392 -33.32 48.41 5.69
N TYR A 393 -32.30 47.55 5.82
CA TYR A 393 -30.90 47.94 5.78
C TYR A 393 -30.44 48.17 4.35
N THR A 394 -30.84 47.33 3.39
CA THR A 394 -30.56 47.56 1.96
C THR A 394 -31.11 48.92 1.50
N LYS A 395 -32.36 49.26 1.87
CA LYS A 395 -32.95 50.58 1.60
C LYS A 395 -32.15 51.72 2.25
N LEU A 396 -31.67 51.53 3.47
CA LEU A 396 -30.87 52.56 4.16
C LEU A 396 -29.55 52.82 3.43
N ILE A 397 -28.89 51.76 2.95
CA ILE A 397 -27.64 51.85 2.19
C ILE A 397 -27.88 52.49 0.81
N ASP A 398 -29.01 52.22 0.16
CA ASP A 398 -29.35 52.74 -1.17
C ASP A 398 -29.72 54.24 -1.18
N GLY A 399 -30.05 54.84 -0.03
CA GLY A 399 -30.29 56.27 0.09
C GLY A 399 -31.65 56.71 0.67
N PRO A 400 -32.73 55.91 0.61
CA PRO A 400 -33.94 56.20 1.38
C PRO A 400 -33.72 56.23 2.91
N ARG A 401 -34.65 56.87 3.62
CA ARG A 401 -34.77 56.68 5.09
C ARG A 401 -35.42 55.32 5.34
N SER A 402 -35.01 54.64 6.40
CA SER A 402 -35.57 53.34 6.80
C SER A 402 -36.01 53.36 8.26
N LYS A 403 -37.02 52.54 8.57
CA LYS A 403 -37.39 52.20 9.96
C LYS A 403 -36.69 50.90 10.33
N ILE A 404 -35.93 50.90 11.42
CA ILE A 404 -35.11 49.77 11.87
C ILE A 404 -35.48 49.44 13.31
N LEU A 405 -35.57 48.15 13.67
CA LEU A 405 -35.85 47.74 15.05
C LEU A 405 -34.76 48.22 16.00
N ARG A 406 -35.14 48.57 17.24
CA ARG A 406 -34.19 49.03 18.27
C ARG A 406 -33.76 47.89 19.19
N THR A 407 -33.01 46.92 18.66
CA THR A 407 -32.33 45.90 19.49
C THR A 407 -30.88 46.30 19.75
N GLU A 408 -30.20 45.60 20.66
CA GLU A 408 -28.78 45.82 20.92
C GLU A 408 -27.93 45.62 19.64
N ASN A 409 -28.14 44.53 18.91
CA ASN A 409 -27.40 44.22 17.69
C ASN A 409 -27.73 45.20 16.55
N ASP A 410 -28.99 45.62 16.42
CA ASP A 410 -29.37 46.66 15.46
C ASP A 410 -28.64 47.99 15.77
N MET A 411 -28.51 48.35 17.04
CA MET A 411 -27.80 49.56 17.46
C MET A 411 -26.28 49.46 17.21
N LYS A 412 -25.67 48.28 17.42
CA LYS A 412 -24.26 48.01 17.06
C LYS A 412 -24.03 48.21 15.56
N LEU A 413 -24.90 47.64 14.72
CA LEU A 413 -24.85 47.83 13.27
C LEU A 413 -24.99 49.30 12.88
N LEU A 414 -25.98 50.01 13.43
CA LEU A 414 -26.18 51.42 13.13
C LEU A 414 -24.99 52.29 13.56
N ALA A 415 -24.35 51.99 14.69
CA ALA A 415 -23.13 52.65 15.12
C ALA A 415 -22.00 52.42 14.10
N TYR A 416 -21.79 51.18 13.64
CA TYR A 416 -20.83 50.86 12.59
C TYR A 416 -21.11 51.63 11.29
N LEU A 417 -22.35 51.56 10.78
CA LEU A 417 -22.77 52.24 9.56
C LEU A 417 -22.58 53.76 9.65
N ARG A 418 -22.83 54.35 10.83
CA ARG A 418 -22.61 55.78 11.08
C ARG A 418 -21.12 56.13 11.08
N ARG A 419 -20.26 55.32 11.73
CA ARG A 419 -18.79 55.50 11.72
C ARG A 419 -18.23 55.46 10.30
N ARG A 420 -18.75 54.58 9.44
CA ARG A 420 -18.37 54.48 8.02
C ARG A 420 -19.03 55.53 7.11
N GLY A 421 -19.89 56.39 7.65
CA GLY A 421 -20.61 57.41 6.89
C GLY A 421 -21.66 56.84 5.92
N PHE A 422 -22.16 55.63 6.17
CA PHE A 422 -23.19 54.99 5.36
C PHE A 422 -24.61 55.44 5.75
N CYS A 423 -24.82 55.78 7.03
CA CYS A 423 -26.06 56.39 7.52
C CYS A 423 -25.82 57.69 8.31
N GLY A 424 -26.85 58.53 8.36
CA GLY A 424 -26.85 59.86 8.95
C GLY A 424 -27.51 59.91 10.33
N THR A 425 -28.47 60.81 10.50
CA THR A 425 -29.21 61.00 11.75
C THR A 425 -30.05 59.76 12.08
N ILE A 426 -29.95 59.31 13.33
CA ILE A 426 -30.78 58.28 13.96
C ILE A 426 -31.73 59.01 14.92
N LYS A 427 -33.04 58.87 14.76
CA LYS A 427 -34.02 59.46 15.69
C LYS A 427 -34.13 58.62 16.97
N GLU A 428 -34.29 59.29 18.11
CA GLU A 428 -34.45 58.62 19.42
C GLU A 428 -35.88 58.11 19.67
N GLU A 429 -36.86 58.72 18.99
CA GLU A 429 -38.28 58.32 19.04
C GLU A 429 -38.45 56.90 18.48
N VAL A 430 -39.08 56.04 19.30
CA VAL A 430 -39.42 54.66 18.96
C VAL A 430 -40.91 54.60 18.61
N ASP A 431 -41.25 53.99 17.49
CA ASP A 431 -42.66 53.78 17.11
C ASP A 431 -43.31 52.61 17.87
N ALA A 432 -44.61 52.42 17.67
CA ALA A 432 -45.40 51.40 18.35
C ALA A 432 -44.88 49.97 18.09
N GLU A 433 -44.14 49.77 16.99
CA GLU A 433 -43.53 48.49 16.61
C GLU A 433 -42.08 48.35 17.08
N GLY A 434 -41.59 49.26 17.94
CA GLY A 434 -40.24 49.20 18.49
C GLY A 434 -39.15 49.66 17.51
N ARG A 435 -39.49 50.41 16.47
CA ARG A 435 -38.57 50.83 15.40
C ARG A 435 -38.19 52.31 15.52
N ILE A 436 -36.98 52.63 15.11
CA ILE A 436 -36.42 53.97 15.02
C ILE A 436 -36.25 54.39 13.57
N LEU A 437 -36.45 55.68 13.29
CA LEU A 437 -36.25 56.23 11.95
C LEU A 437 -34.78 56.61 11.75
N VAL A 438 -34.16 56.04 10.71
CA VAL A 438 -32.76 56.29 10.35
C VAL A 438 -32.68 56.94 8.97
N SER A 439 -31.88 57.99 8.86
CA SER A 439 -31.60 58.65 7.58
C SER A 439 -30.34 58.11 6.92
N SER A 440 -30.29 58.08 5.59
CA SER A 440 -29.08 57.71 4.86
C SER A 440 -28.12 58.90 4.74
N LEU A 441 -26.85 58.59 4.47
CA LEU A 441 -25.92 59.53 3.84
C LEU A 441 -25.64 58.96 2.44
N GLY A 442 -26.41 59.36 1.43
CA GLY A 442 -26.26 58.86 0.06
C GLY A 442 -24.85 59.08 -0.53
N TYR A 443 -24.53 58.39 -1.63
CA TYR A 443 -23.22 58.37 -2.30
C TYR A 443 -22.56 59.75 -2.50
N LYS A 444 -23.35 60.81 -2.71
CA LYS A 444 -22.86 62.17 -3.01
C LYS A 444 -22.21 62.91 -1.83
N ARG A 445 -22.41 62.49 -0.57
CA ARG A 445 -21.89 63.22 0.61
C ARG A 445 -20.53 62.75 1.11
N GLN A 446 -19.99 61.62 0.62
CA GLN A 446 -18.69 61.09 1.07
C GLN A 446 -17.48 61.88 0.51
N ASN A 447 -17.59 62.45 -0.70
CA ASN A 447 -16.48 63.24 -1.30
C ASN A 447 -16.17 64.57 -0.59
N ASN A 448 -17.05 65.06 0.29
CA ASN A 448 -16.85 66.33 1.00
C ASN A 448 -16.30 66.18 2.43
N ARG A 449 -15.85 64.98 2.83
CA ARG A 449 -15.33 64.72 4.19
C ARG A 449 -13.92 64.10 4.23
N LEU A 450 -13.24 63.99 3.10
CA LEU A 450 -11.82 63.61 2.99
C LEU A 450 -10.95 64.80 2.57
N VAL A 451 -11.12 65.94 3.26
CA VAL A 451 -10.18 67.08 3.24
C VAL A 451 -9.76 67.36 4.68
#